data_AF-A0A7K3YI77-F1
#
_entry.id   AF-A0A7K3YI77-F1
#
_cell.length_a   1.000
_cell.length_b   1.000
_cell.length_c   1.000
_cell.angle_alpha   90.00
_cell.angle_beta   90.00
_cell.angle_gamma   90.00
#
_symmetry.space_group_name_H-M   'P 1'
#
loop_
_entity.id
_entity.type
_entity.pdbx_description
1 polymer ?
#
loop_
_entity_poly.entity_id
_entity_poly.type
_entity_poly.pdbx_seq_one_letter_code
_entity_poly.pdbx_strand_id
1 'polypeptide(L)'
;MADTSRKSGSRRLARERITLLFARAAEFYPENPEWSNRCVVLARKIGMRHRVRIERPLKRRFCRRCNTYLVPGSNARIRIHRGFVIITCLVCGHRSRYPVGRPQP
;
A
#
# COMPACT_ATOMS: atom_id res chain seq x y z
N MET A 1 29.03 9.33 -16.66
CA MET A 1 27.59 9.49 -16.94
C MET A 1 26.89 8.17 -16.64
N ALA A 2 25.97 8.11 -15.67
CA ALA A 2 25.40 6.84 -15.20
C ALA A 2 24.21 6.39 -16.06
N ASP A 3 24.40 5.29 -16.77
CA ASP A 3 23.45 4.55 -17.62
C ASP A 3 21.99 4.66 -17.13
N THR A 4 21.20 5.44 -17.87
CA THR A 4 19.77 5.67 -17.64
C THR A 4 18.93 4.43 -17.99
N SER A 5 19.46 3.49 -18.78
CA SER A 5 18.78 2.26 -19.22
C SER A 5 18.65 1.22 -18.10
N ARG A 6 19.73 0.90 -17.36
CA ARG A 6 19.64 0.00 -16.18
C ARG A 6 18.73 0.53 -15.06
N LYS A 7 18.64 1.85 -14.90
CA LYS A 7 17.82 2.50 -13.87
C LYS A 7 16.31 2.45 -14.15
N SER A 8 15.89 2.36 -15.42
CA SER A 8 14.48 2.25 -15.79
C SER A 8 13.96 0.84 -15.55
N GLY A 9 14.74 -0.19 -15.92
CA GLY A 9 14.43 -1.60 -15.67
C GLY A 9 14.32 -1.94 -14.18
N SER A 10 15.24 -1.43 -13.35
CA SER A 10 15.19 -1.63 -11.89
C SER A 10 13.92 -1.06 -11.24
N ARG A 11 13.46 0.12 -11.69
CA ARG A 11 12.22 0.75 -11.19
C ARG A 11 10.97 0.01 -11.64
N ARG A 12 10.96 -0.51 -12.87
CA ARG A 12 9.85 -1.34 -13.38
C ARG A 12 9.75 -2.65 -12.58
N LEU A 13 10.85 -3.38 -12.43
CA LEU A 13 10.88 -4.61 -11.64
C LEU A 13 10.48 -4.37 -10.17
N ALA A 14 10.88 -3.24 -9.59
CA ALA A 14 10.45 -2.86 -8.25
C ALA A 14 8.94 -2.65 -8.14
N ARG A 15 8.28 -2.06 -9.16
CA ARG A 15 6.81 -1.94 -9.20
C ARG A 15 6.14 -3.32 -9.26
N GLU A 16 6.60 -4.17 -10.17
CA GLU A 16 6.08 -5.52 -10.34
C GLU A 16 6.19 -6.32 -9.02
N ARG A 17 7.35 -6.27 -8.36
CA ARG A 17 7.58 -6.90 -7.05
C ARG A 17 6.65 -6.37 -5.96
N ILE A 18 6.44 -5.05 -5.91
CA ILE A 18 5.50 -4.43 -4.95
C ILE A 18 4.10 -4.99 -5.19
N THR A 19 3.62 -5.01 -6.43
CA THR A 19 2.30 -5.53 -6.77
C THR A 19 2.15 -7.00 -6.37
N LEU A 20 3.15 -7.83 -6.67
CA LEU A 20 3.14 -9.24 -6.28
C LEU A 20 3.11 -9.43 -4.76
N LEU A 21 3.89 -8.65 -4.01
CA LEU A 21 3.87 -8.70 -2.53
C LEU A 21 2.51 -8.33 -1.96
N PHE A 22 1.80 -7.36 -2.56
CA PHE A 22 0.45 -7.00 -2.14
C PHE A 22 -0.60 -8.07 -2.50
N ALA A 23 -0.42 -8.79 -3.60
CA ALA A 23 -1.25 -9.93 -3.97
C ALA A 23 -1.08 -11.08 -2.95
N ARG A 24 0.17 -11.46 -2.65
CA ARG A 24 0.48 -12.45 -1.61
C ARG A 24 -0.01 -12.04 -0.22
N ALA A 25 0.08 -10.75 0.11
CA ALA A 25 -0.47 -10.24 1.37
C ALA A 25 -1.99 -10.47 1.50
N ALA A 26 -2.72 -10.44 0.38
CA ALA A 26 -4.15 -10.75 0.37
C ALA A 26 -4.42 -12.24 0.60
N GLU A 27 -3.62 -13.10 -0.02
CA GLU A 27 -3.70 -14.57 0.12
C GLU A 27 -3.40 -15.01 1.55
N PHE A 28 -2.37 -14.44 2.18
CA PHE A 28 -1.98 -14.83 3.55
C PHE A 28 -2.89 -14.27 4.64
N TYR A 29 -3.71 -13.25 4.36
CA TYR A 29 -4.51 -12.60 5.39
C TYR A 29 -5.49 -13.54 6.12
N PRO A 30 -6.28 -14.39 5.44
CA PRO A 30 -7.17 -15.33 6.11
C PRO A 30 -6.44 -16.37 6.96
N GLU A 31 -5.24 -16.78 6.57
CA GLU A 31 -4.46 -17.81 7.29
C GLU A 31 -3.65 -17.21 8.44
N ASN A 32 -2.87 -16.15 8.15
CA ASN A 32 -2.00 -15.50 9.10
C ASN A 32 -1.80 -14.00 8.77
N PRO A 33 -2.49 -13.09 9.49
CA PRO A 33 -2.35 -11.66 9.30
C PRO A 33 -0.93 -11.11 9.48
N GLU A 34 -0.06 -11.78 10.25
CA GLU A 34 1.33 -11.34 10.43
C GLU A 34 2.16 -11.49 9.15
N TRP A 35 1.91 -12.54 8.37
CA TRP A 35 2.57 -12.75 7.08
C TRP A 35 2.19 -11.66 6.08
N SER A 36 0.90 -11.29 6.05
CA SER A 36 0.42 -10.16 5.25
C SER A 36 1.12 -8.85 5.64
N ASN A 37 1.29 -8.60 6.94
CA ASN A 37 1.98 -7.41 7.44
C ASN A 37 3.45 -7.40 7.01
N ARG A 38 4.12 -8.56 7.07
CA ARG A 38 5.51 -8.72 6.62
C ARG A 38 5.65 -8.42 5.12
N CYS A 39 4.73 -8.91 4.28
CA CYS A 39 4.68 -8.58 2.86
C CYS A 39 4.57 -7.07 2.61
N VAL A 40 3.71 -6.36 3.35
CA VAL A 40 3.57 -4.90 3.26
C VAL A 40 4.86 -4.18 3.65
N VAL A 41 5.51 -4.61 4.74
CA VAL A 41 6.79 -4.03 5.19
C VAL A 41 7.85 -4.18 4.10
N LEU A 42 7.95 -5.37 3.48
CA LEU A 42 8.88 -5.62 2.37
C LEU A 42 8.55 -4.73 1.16
N ALA A 43 7.28 -4.64 0.77
CA ALA A 43 6.85 -3.80 -0.35
C ALA A 43 7.20 -2.33 -0.13
N ARG A 44 7.00 -1.81 1.10
CA ARG A 44 7.41 -0.45 1.47
C ARG A 44 8.92 -0.27 1.39
N LYS A 45 9.72 -1.21 1.91
CA LYS A 45 11.19 -1.16 1.84
C LYS A 45 11.71 -1.11 0.40
N ILE A 46 11.14 -1.91 -0.49
CA ILE A 46 11.45 -1.90 -1.92
C ILE A 46 11.09 -0.55 -2.54
N GLY A 47 9.88 -0.03 -2.26
CA GLY A 47 9.45 1.28 -2.76
C GLY A 47 10.38 2.42 -2.33
N MET A 48 10.81 2.43 -1.06
CA MET A 48 11.76 3.42 -0.55
C MET A 48 13.14 3.29 -1.21
N ARG A 49 13.68 2.06 -1.30
CA ARG A 49 15.00 1.78 -1.89
C ARG A 49 15.09 2.22 -3.34
N HIS A 50 14.10 1.87 -4.16
CA HIS A 50 14.09 2.20 -5.59
C HIS A 50 13.43 3.55 -5.91
N ARG A 51 13.04 4.32 -4.87
CA ARG A 51 12.29 5.59 -4.99
C ARG A 51 11.06 5.46 -5.89
N VAL A 52 10.37 4.32 -5.79
CA VAL A 52 9.17 3.99 -6.55
C VAL A 52 7.94 4.30 -5.72
N ARG A 53 7.04 5.11 -6.27
CA ARG A 53 5.75 5.39 -5.66
C ARG A 53 4.86 4.16 -5.76
N ILE A 54 4.44 3.63 -4.61
CA ILE A 54 3.38 2.60 -4.54
C ILE A 54 2.13 3.15 -5.22
N GLU A 55 1.49 2.32 -6.06
CA GLU A 55 0.32 2.71 -6.82
C GLU A 55 -0.85 3.13 -5.93
N ARG A 56 -1.68 4.06 -6.43
CA ARG A 56 -2.84 4.61 -5.70
C ARG A 56 -3.76 3.54 -5.09
N PRO A 57 -4.13 2.44 -5.76
CA PRO A 57 -4.98 1.40 -5.16
C PRO A 57 -4.27 0.69 -4.01
N LEU A 58 -2.99 0.32 -4.18
CA LEU A 58 -2.21 -0.38 -3.15
C LEU A 58 -1.94 0.49 -1.93
N LYS A 59 -1.76 1.80 -2.12
CA LYS A 59 -1.59 2.77 -1.02
C LYS A 59 -2.74 2.80 -0.01
N ARG A 60 -3.94 2.36 -0.41
CA ARG A 60 -5.13 2.30 0.45
C ARG A 60 -5.25 0.98 1.22
N ARG A 61 -4.50 -0.06 0.83
CA ARG A 61 -4.57 -1.41 1.41
C ARG A 61 -3.60 -1.64 2.58
N PHE A 62 -2.97 -0.61 3.10
CA PHE A 62 -2.13 -0.75 4.29
C PHE A 62 -2.15 0.47 5.19
N CYS A 63 -1.87 0.27 6.46
CA CYS A 63 -1.71 1.34 7.42
C CYS A 63 -0.32 1.98 7.30
N ARG A 64 -0.27 3.29 7.07
CA ARG A 64 0.99 4.04 6.98
C ARG A 64 1.76 4.10 8.30
N ARG A 65 1.08 3.93 9.43
CA ARG A 65 1.66 3.95 10.77
C ARG A 65 2.24 2.58 11.16
N CYS A 66 1.39 1.55 11.30
CA CYS A 66 1.80 0.24 11.81
C CYS A 66 2.16 -0.80 10.73
N ASN A 67 2.08 -0.47 9.43
CA ASN A 67 2.31 -1.39 8.32
C ASN A 67 1.32 -2.56 8.20
N THR A 68 0.25 -2.56 8.99
CA THR A 68 -0.76 -3.62 8.91
C THR A 68 -1.45 -3.62 7.55
N TYR A 69 -1.62 -4.79 6.94
CA TYR A 69 -2.44 -4.97 5.74
C TYR A 69 -3.90 -4.72 6.08
N LEU A 70 -4.56 -3.82 5.35
CA LEU A 70 -5.92 -3.36 5.65
C LEU A 70 -6.93 -4.10 4.78
N VAL A 71 -7.79 -4.88 5.43
CA VAL A 71 -8.94 -5.55 4.83
C VAL A 71 -10.22 -4.85 5.28
N PRO A 72 -10.97 -4.23 4.34
CA PRO A 72 -12.25 -3.60 4.64
C PRO A 72 -13.21 -4.58 5.32
N GLY A 73 -13.83 -4.18 6.42
CA GLY A 73 -14.78 -5.01 7.17
C GLY A 73 -14.15 -5.94 8.21
N SER A 74 -12.85 -6.24 8.11
CA SER A 74 -12.13 -7.04 9.12
C SER A 74 -11.34 -6.14 10.08
N ASN A 75 -10.23 -5.57 9.62
CA ASN A 75 -9.36 -4.73 10.45
C ASN A 75 -9.29 -3.26 9.99
N ALA A 76 -10.08 -2.90 8.99
CA ALA A 76 -10.17 -1.56 8.44
C ALA A 76 -11.63 -1.11 8.35
N ARG A 77 -11.91 0.09 8.87
CA ARG A 77 -13.22 0.75 8.75
C ARG A 77 -13.13 1.84 7.70
N ILE A 78 -13.94 1.73 6.66
CA ILE A 78 -14.06 2.73 5.59
C ILE A 78 -15.31 3.57 5.84
N ARG A 79 -15.16 4.89 5.81
CA ARG A 79 -16.26 5.85 5.86
C ARG A 79 -16.10 6.85 4.73
N ILE A 80 -17.19 7.22 4.08
CA ILE A 80 -17.22 8.30 3.09
C ILE A 80 -17.88 9.49 3.76
N HIS A 81 -17.18 10.63 3.81
CA HIS A 81 -17.70 11.84 4.44
C HIS A 81 -17.15 13.09 3.76
N ARG A 82 -18.03 14.04 3.43
CA ARG A 82 -17.69 15.35 2.83
C ARG A 82 -16.68 15.26 1.67
N GLY A 83 -16.88 14.31 0.75
CA GLY A 83 -15.98 14.13 -0.40
C GLY A 83 -14.64 13.46 -0.07
N PHE A 84 -14.49 12.80 1.08
CA PHE A 84 -13.29 12.03 1.43
C PHE A 84 -13.63 10.58 1.77
N VAL A 85 -12.82 9.64 1.28
CA VAL A 85 -12.71 8.29 1.83
C VAL A 85 -11.79 8.32 3.03
N ILE A 86 -12.34 8.06 4.20
CA ILE A 86 -11.63 7.95 5.46
C ILE A 86 -11.46 6.47 5.77
N ILE A 87 -10.22 6.00 5.74
CA ILE A 87 -9.85 4.63 6.11
C ILE A 87 -9.24 4.67 7.50
N THR A 88 -9.89 4.01 8.46
CA THR A 88 -9.42 3.88 9.83
C THR A 88 -8.86 2.48 10.03
N CYS A 89 -7.60 2.39 10.46
CA CYS A 89 -7.00 1.15 10.94
C CYS A 89 -7.55 0.82 12.33
N LEU A 90 -8.18 -0.33 12.48
CA LEU A 90 -8.74 -0.76 13.77
C LEU A 90 -7.67 -1.32 14.72
N VAL A 91 -6.48 -1.65 14.20
CA VAL A 91 -5.35 -2.16 15.01
C VAL A 91 -4.62 -1.03 15.76
N CYS A 92 -4.36 0.11 15.11
CA CYS A 92 -3.59 1.21 15.74
C CYS A 92 -4.35 2.56 15.81
N GLY A 93 -5.61 2.61 15.36
CA GLY A 93 -6.44 3.80 15.35
C GLY A 93 -6.09 4.86 14.29
N HIS A 94 -5.04 4.66 13.49
CA HIS A 94 -4.61 5.66 12.50
C HIS A 94 -5.67 5.85 11.40
N ARG A 95 -5.91 7.11 11.01
CA ARG A 95 -6.91 7.50 10.01
C ARG A 95 -6.21 8.11 8.78
N SER A 96 -6.42 7.50 7.62
CA SER A 96 -5.98 8.02 6.33
C SER A 96 -7.17 8.62 5.57
N ARG A 97 -7.02 9.82 5.03
CA ARG A 97 -8.05 10.51 4.25
C ARG A 97 -7.63 10.58 2.79
N TYR A 98 -8.54 10.24 1.88
CA TYR A 98 -8.34 10.28 0.44
C TYR A 98 -9.48 11.07 -0.20
N PRO A 99 -9.21 12.16 -0.95
CA PRO A 99 -10.27 12.89 -1.62
C PRO A 99 -10.97 12.01 -2.68
N VAL A 100 -12.28 12.16 -2.75
CA VAL A 100 -13.21 11.59 -3.74
C VAL A 100 -13.58 12.74 -4.67
N GLY A 101 -12.70 13.03 -5.61
CA GLY A 101 -12.89 14.08 -6.60
C GLY A 101 -11.94 13.86 -7.77
N ARG A 102 -12.30 14.36 -8.96
CA ARG A 102 -11.40 14.38 -10.12
C ARG A 102 -10.03 14.93 -9.65
N PRO A 103 -8.90 14.35 -10.09
CA PRO A 103 -7.63 15.04 -9.96
C PRO A 103 -7.84 16.41 -10.62
N GLN A 104 -7.77 17.49 -9.84
CA GLN A 104 -7.75 18.82 -10.42
C GLN A 104 -6.53 18.87 -11.37
N PRO A 105 -6.70 19.42 -12.58
CA PRO A 105 -5.62 19.52 -13.56
C PRO A 105 -4.42 20.28 -13.01
#